data_AF-A0A7K2MJL0-F1
#
_entry.id   AF-A0A7K2MJL0-F1
#
_cell.length_a   1.000
_cell.length_b   1.000
_cell.length_c   1.000
_cell.angle_alpha   90.00
_cell.angle_beta   90.00
_cell.angle_gamma   90.00
#
_symmetry.space_group_name_H-M   'P 1'
#
loop_
_entity.id
_entity.type
_entity.pdbx_description
1 polymer ?
#
loop_
_entity_poly.entity_id
_entity_poly.type
_entity_poly.pdbx_seq_one_letter_code
_entity_poly.pdbx_strand_id
1 'polypeptide(L)'
;YTSRGTLVPRSEPGSMVTDEDAVVRHAVTFAVEGSVEAVDGSTVAVAARSLCVHGDTPNAARIAARVRAALEASGVGIGAFA
;
A
#
# COMPACT_ATOMS: atom_id res chain seq x y z
N TYR A 1 -7.89 -1.09 -4.69
CA TYR A 1 -8.99 -1.80 -4.00
C TYR A 1 -10.29 -1.61 -4.78
N THR A 2 -11.30 -2.46 -4.58
CA THR A 2 -12.67 -2.17 -5.01
C THR A 2 -13.39 -1.38 -3.91
N SER A 3 -14.50 -0.71 -4.21
CA SER A 3 -15.37 -0.07 -3.20
C SER A 3 -15.91 -1.04 -2.13
N ARG A 4 -15.81 -2.36 -2.37
CA ARG A 4 -16.17 -3.40 -1.41
C ARG A 4 -15.01 -3.82 -0.48
N GLY A 5 -13.84 -3.18 -0.59
CA GLY A 5 -12.66 -3.50 0.22
C GLY A 5 -11.90 -4.75 -0.20
N THR A 6 -12.18 -5.29 -1.39
CA THR A 6 -11.40 -6.39 -1.96
C THR A 6 -10.29 -5.87 -2.87
N LEU A 7 -9.32 -6.71 -3.20
CA LEU A 7 -8.37 -6.42 -4.28
C LEU A 7 -9.08 -6.48 -5.64
N VAL A 8 -8.65 -5.62 -6.55
CA VAL A 8 -9.11 -5.64 -7.94
C VAL A 8 -8.51 -6.88 -8.63
N PRO A 9 -9.29 -7.68 -9.37
CA PRO A 9 -8.76 -8.85 -10.08
C PRO A 9 -7.63 -8.47 -11.03
N ARG A 10 -6.58 -9.30 -11.12
CA ARG A 10 -5.37 -9.00 -11.92
C ARG A 10 -5.61 -8.84 -13.43
N SER A 11 -6.71 -9.40 -13.94
CA SER A 11 -7.13 -9.26 -15.33
C SER A 11 -7.73 -7.89 -15.66
N GLU A 12 -8.11 -7.11 -14.64
CA GLU A 12 -8.78 -5.83 -14.84
C GLU A 12 -7.79 -4.67 -14.91
N PRO A 13 -8.10 -3.61 -15.68
CA PRO A 13 -7.35 -2.36 -15.67
C PRO A 13 -7.28 -1.76 -14.27
N GLY A 14 -6.15 -1.12 -13.94
CA GLY A 14 -5.95 -0.49 -12.62
C GLY A 14 -5.75 -1.48 -11.47
N SER A 15 -5.63 -2.79 -11.75
CA SER A 15 -5.38 -3.81 -10.73
C SER A 15 -3.97 -3.79 -10.14
N MET A 16 -3.06 -3.03 -10.75
CA MET A 16 -1.68 -2.85 -10.30
C MET A 16 -1.29 -1.38 -10.33
N VAL A 17 -0.78 -0.88 -9.22
CA VAL A 17 -0.15 0.43 -9.14
C VAL A 17 1.32 0.27 -9.52
N THR A 18 1.75 0.87 -10.62
CA THR A 18 3.14 0.83 -11.10
C THR A 18 3.93 2.09 -10.80
N ASP A 19 3.23 3.20 -10.50
CA ASP A 19 3.86 4.43 -10.06
C ASP A 19 4.33 4.30 -8.61
N GLU A 20 5.62 4.53 -8.39
CA GLU A 20 6.23 4.25 -7.10
C GLU A 20 5.85 5.27 -6.04
N ASP A 21 5.62 6.52 -6.44
CA ASP A 21 5.18 7.57 -5.53
C ASP A 21 3.75 7.30 -5.06
N ALA A 22 2.88 6.79 -5.94
CA ALA A 22 1.57 6.29 -5.58
C ALA A 22 1.64 5.08 -4.63
N VAL A 23 2.56 4.13 -4.85
CA VAL A 23 2.76 3.00 -3.92
C VAL A 23 3.17 3.50 -2.52
N VAL A 24 4.13 4.42 -2.44
CA VAL A 24 4.58 4.98 -1.15
C VAL A 24 3.46 5.74 -0.45
N ARG A 25 2.73 6.60 -1.17
CA ARG A 25 1.57 7.32 -0.61
C ARG A 25 0.50 6.37 -0.11
N HIS A 26 0.15 5.35 -0.89
CA HIS A 26 -0.82 4.33 -0.49
C HIS A 26 -0.39 3.64 0.81
N ALA A 27 0.87 3.22 0.93
CA ALA A 27 1.35 2.54 2.13
C ALA A 27 1.25 3.43 3.38
N VAL A 28 1.58 4.72 3.26
CA VAL A 28 1.47 5.68 4.36
C VAL A 28 0.02 5.93 4.75
N THR A 29 -0.86 6.22 3.79
CA THR A 29 -2.31 6.38 4.05
C THR A 29 -2.89 5.15 4.72
N PHE A 30 -2.47 3.96 4.29
CA PHE A 30 -2.88 2.70 4.91
C PHE A 30 -2.53 2.64 6.40
N ALA A 31 -1.28 2.96 6.73
CA ALA A 31 -0.76 2.81 8.09
C ALA A 31 -1.21 3.92 9.04
N VAL A 32 -1.38 5.14 8.52
CA VAL A 32 -1.71 6.33 9.32
C VAL A 32 -3.21 6.54 9.43
N GLU A 33 -3.94 6.42 8.31
CA GLU A 33 -5.37 6.74 8.25
C GLU A 33 -6.25 5.49 8.35
N GLY A 34 -5.70 4.29 8.14
CA GLY A 34 -6.48 3.05 8.13
C GLY A 34 -7.48 3.03 6.96
N SER A 35 -7.09 3.61 5.81
CA SER A 35 -7.94 3.66 4.62
C SER A 35 -7.13 3.59 3.32
N VAL A 36 -7.81 3.44 2.20
CA VAL A 36 -7.22 3.43 0.85
C VAL A 36 -8.22 3.95 -0.18
N GLU A 37 -7.72 4.57 -1.25
CA GLU A 37 -8.53 4.89 -2.43
C GLU A 37 -8.78 3.62 -3.26
N ALA A 38 -10.05 3.36 -3.57
CA ALA A 38 -10.47 2.31 -4.48
C ALA A 38 -10.32 2.75 -5.94
N VAL A 39 -10.39 1.79 -6.87
CA VAL A 39 -10.22 2.02 -8.31
C VAL A 39 -11.31 2.93 -8.91
N ASP A 40 -12.44 3.08 -8.23
CA ASP A 40 -13.53 3.99 -8.58
C ASP A 40 -13.42 5.37 -7.89
N GLY A 41 -12.32 5.62 -7.16
CA GLY A 41 -12.08 6.87 -6.42
C GLY A 41 -12.74 6.92 -5.03
N SER A 42 -13.50 5.89 -4.64
CA SER A 42 -14.09 5.84 -3.29
C SER A 42 -13.03 5.54 -2.22
N THR A 43 -13.18 6.10 -1.03
CA THR A 43 -12.34 5.75 0.12
C THR A 43 -12.89 4.51 0.82
N VAL A 44 -12.03 3.53 1.06
CA VAL A 44 -12.38 2.29 1.78
C VAL A 44 -11.56 2.17 3.04
N ALA A 45 -12.24 1.95 4.17
CA ALA A 45 -11.60 1.68 5.45
C ALA A 45 -10.89 0.32 5.43
N VAL A 46 -9.67 0.25 5.94
CA VAL A 46 -8.90 -0.98 6.05
C VAL A 46 -8.18 -1.09 7.38
N ALA A 47 -8.42 -2.20 8.07
CA ALA A 47 -7.77 -2.53 9.33
C ALA A 47 -6.57 -3.48 9.10
N ALA A 48 -5.53 -3.03 8.37
CA ALA A 48 -4.33 -3.86 8.24
C ALA A 48 -3.44 -3.76 9.48
N ARG A 49 -2.85 -4.90 9.82
CA ARG A 49 -1.79 -5.02 10.82
C ARG A 49 -0.41 -5.24 10.20
N SER A 50 -0.37 -5.42 8.88
CA SER A 50 0.84 -5.70 8.12
C SER A 50 0.71 -5.18 6.69
N LEU A 51 1.85 -4.85 6.08
CA LEU A 51 1.94 -4.52 4.67
C LEU A 51 2.73 -5.62 3.96
N CYS A 52 2.14 -6.22 2.93
CA CYS A 52 2.84 -7.17 2.06
C CYS A 52 3.67 -6.41 1.04
N VAL A 53 4.94 -6.79 0.89
CA VAL A 53 5.86 -6.22 -0.11
C VAL A 53 6.40 -7.37 -0.95
N HIS A 54 6.39 -7.20 -2.28
CA HIS A 54 6.92 -8.19 -3.20
C HIS A 54 8.41 -7.93 -3.48
N GLY A 55 9.17 -9.02 -3.64
CA GLY A 55 10.62 -9.02 -3.93
C GLY A 55 10.96 -9.41 -5.37
N ASP A 56 9.97 -9.59 -6.23
CA ASP A 56 10.06 -10.28 -7.52
C ASP A 56 10.16 -9.33 -8.74
N THR A 57 10.23 -8.02 -8.51
CA THR A 57 10.43 -7.01 -9.56
C THR A 57 11.81 -6.34 -9.44
N PRO A 58 12.42 -5.88 -10.55
CA PRO A 58 13.76 -5.27 -10.51
C PRO A 58 13.91 -4.10 -9.52
N ASN A 59 12.84 -3.34 -9.26
CA ASN A 59 12.84 -2.21 -8.34
C ASN A 59 12.30 -2.54 -6.94
N ALA A 60 11.96 -3.80 -6.66
CA ALA A 60 11.29 -4.23 -5.44
C ALA A 60 11.98 -3.74 -4.15
N ALA A 61 13.29 -4.00 -4.03
CA ALA A 61 14.06 -3.60 -2.85
C ALA A 61 14.09 -2.07 -2.66
N ARG A 62 14.15 -1.31 -3.76
CA ARG A 62 14.13 0.15 -3.71
C ARG A 62 12.77 0.67 -3.28
N ILE A 63 11.67 0.12 -3.81
CA ILE A 63 10.31 0.46 -3.39
C ILE A 63 10.11 0.14 -1.91
N ALA A 64 10.55 -1.04 -1.45
CA ALA A 64 10.49 -1.45 -0.05
C ALA A 64 11.22 -0.45 0.88
N ALA A 65 12.43 -0.03 0.50
CA ALA A 65 13.19 0.95 1.26
C ALA A 65 12.49 2.32 1.32
N ARG A 66 11.92 2.79 0.20
CA ARG A 66 11.15 4.05 0.17
C ARG A 66 9.90 3.99 1.04
N VAL A 67 9.15 2.88 0.99
CA VAL A 67 7.98 2.67 1.84
C VAL A 67 8.37 2.69 3.32
N ARG A 68 9.42 1.96 3.70
CA ARG A 68 9.95 1.95 5.07
C ARG A 68 10.30 3.36 5.56
N ALA A 69 11.09 4.09 4.78
CA ALA A 69 11.52 5.44 5.14
C ALA A 69 10.33 6.42 5.28
N ALA A 70 9.35 6.34 4.37
CA ALA A 70 8.16 7.20 4.43
C ALA A 70 7.29 6.90 5.66
N LEU A 71 7.09 5.62 5.99
CA LEU A 71 6.36 5.21 7.19
C LEU A 71 7.04 5.71 8.47
N GLU A 72 8.37 5.54 8.58
CA GLU A 72 9.13 6.04 9.73
C GLU A 72 9.06 7.58 9.82
N ALA A 73 9.17 8.29 8.70
CA ALA A 73 9.04 9.74 8.65
C ALA A 73 7.63 10.23 9.05
N SER A 74 6.60 9.41 8.82
CA SER A 74 5.23 9.64 9.28
C SER A 74 4.98 9.19 10.73
N GLY A 75 6.01 8.78 11.47
CA GLY A 75 5.92 8.39 12.88
C GLY A 75 5.41 6.96 13.10
N VAL A 76 5.34 6.13 12.06
CA VAL A 76 4.91 4.73 12.17
C VAL A 76 6.10 3.86 12.60
N GLY A 77 5.97 3.21 13.76
CA GLY A 77 6.93 2.21 14.22
C GLY A 77 6.81 0.92 13.42
N ILE A 78 7.94 0.40 12.91
CA ILE A 78 7.98 -0.85 12.14
C ILE A 78 8.65 -1.94 12.98
N GLY A 79 7.95 -3.07 13.13
CA GLY A 79 8.44 -4.24 13.86
C GLY A 79 7.73 -5.50 13.43
N ALA A 80 8.21 -6.65 13.92
CA ALA A 80 7.52 -7.92 13.74
C ALA A 80 6.17 -7.92 14.48
N PHE A 81 5.20 -8.65 13.95
CA PHE A 81 3.92 -8.87 14.62
C PHE A 81 4.14 -9.73 15.88
N ALA A 82 3.42 -9.42 16.96
CA ALA A 82 3.37 -10.23 18.17
C ALA A 82 2.30 -11.33 18.06
#